data_AF-A0A132PHW3-F1
#
_entry.id   AF-A0A132PHW3-F1
#
_cell.length_a   1.000
_cell.length_b   1.000
_cell.length_c   1.000
_cell.angle_alpha   90.00
_cell.angle_beta   90.00
_cell.angle_gamma   90.00
#
_symmetry.space_group_name_H-M   'P 1'
#
loop_
_entity.id
_entity.type
_entity.pdbx_description
1 polymer ?
#
loop_
_entity_poly.entity_id
_entity_poly.type
_entity_poly.pdbx_seq_one_letter_code
_entity_poly.pdbx_strand_id
1 'polypeptide(L)'
;MLAGLLSGAQLVPATALAEPEMPPQPEVEPQPDQQLHNVTYKARIDGVSRNAQITYKIDDSQVNTADPTMLPGRTFEATGVVSDPQLAGMTVRIDWPYSANLHCEILVDDQIVAQADTWVAPRLTRPNNDPGYGSLPCGASVDVLGTAPVVPAAPVDPAVPAPPAA
;
A
#
# COMPACT_ATOMS: atom_id res chain seq x y z
N MET A 1 85.14 25.69 24.18
CA MET A 1 84.60 26.24 22.92
C MET A 1 83.21 26.80 23.21
N LEU A 2 83.03 28.10 22.95
CA LEU A 2 81.78 28.89 22.95
C LEU A 2 80.74 28.24 22.01
N ALA A 3 79.48 28.07 22.42
CA ALA A 3 78.33 29.00 22.36
C ALA A 3 77.50 28.88 21.05
N GLY A 4 76.17 28.93 21.19
CA GLY A 4 75.26 29.35 20.10
C GLY A 4 73.93 28.58 20.00
N LEU A 5 72.86 29.14 20.56
CA LEU A 5 71.47 28.89 20.15
C LEU A 5 71.26 29.30 18.69
N LEU A 6 70.25 28.74 18.00
CA LEU A 6 69.26 29.55 17.26
C LEU A 6 68.01 28.73 16.90
N SER A 7 66.88 29.12 17.50
CA SER A 7 65.53 28.83 17.04
C SER A 7 65.18 29.72 15.85
N GLY A 8 64.33 29.22 14.93
CA GLY A 8 63.71 30.06 13.89
C GLY A 8 62.91 29.27 12.87
N ALA A 9 61.67 28.90 13.20
CA ALA A 9 60.69 28.48 12.20
C ALA A 9 59.99 29.74 11.66
N GLN A 10 60.12 30.00 10.35
CA GLN A 10 59.53 31.17 9.70
C GLN A 10 58.01 30.99 9.55
N LEU A 11 57.26 31.93 10.11
CA LEU A 11 55.83 32.12 9.81
C LEU A 11 55.71 32.76 8.42
N VAL A 12 55.07 32.08 7.48
CA VAL A 12 54.67 32.65 6.18
C VAL A 12 53.27 33.26 6.36
N PRO A 13 53.02 34.51 5.95
CA PRO A 13 51.69 35.08 6.00
C PRO A 13 50.84 34.50 4.86
N ALA A 14 49.65 34.00 5.18
CA ALA A 14 48.65 33.66 4.18
C ALA A 14 47.96 34.96 3.70
N THR A 15 47.96 35.18 2.39
CA THR A 15 47.19 36.26 1.76
C THR A 15 45.71 35.90 1.81
N ALA A 16 44.91 36.70 2.52
CA ALA A 16 43.46 36.62 2.48
C ALA A 16 42.96 37.11 1.10
N LEU A 17 42.38 36.22 0.32
CA LEU A 17 41.55 36.59 -0.83
C LEU A 17 40.14 36.88 -0.29
N ALA A 18 39.58 38.04 -0.62
CA ALA A 18 38.21 38.38 -0.28
C ALA A 18 37.24 37.41 -1.00
N GLU A 19 36.44 36.68 -0.24
CA GLU A 19 35.38 35.81 -0.75
C GLU A 19 34.25 36.68 -1.32
N PRO A 20 33.84 36.50 -2.59
CA PRO A 20 32.68 37.20 -3.12
C PRO A 20 31.42 36.69 -2.39
N GLU A 21 30.65 37.63 -1.84
CA GLU A 21 29.40 37.36 -1.13
C GLU A 21 28.42 36.62 -2.06
N MET A 22 28.19 35.34 -1.78
CA MET A 22 27.28 34.50 -2.56
C MET A 22 25.84 34.95 -2.24
N PRO A 23 24.97 35.19 -3.24
CA PRO A 23 23.60 35.58 -2.98
C PRO A 23 22.89 34.52 -2.12
N PRO A 24 21.92 34.92 -1.26
CA PRO A 24 21.23 33.98 -0.40
C PRO A 24 20.61 32.87 -1.24
N GLN A 25 20.97 31.63 -0.95
CA GLN A 25 20.34 30.46 -1.56
C GLN A 25 18.86 30.50 -1.18
N PRO A 26 17.92 30.31 -2.13
CA PRO A 26 16.51 30.21 -1.79
C PRO A 26 16.32 29.06 -0.81
N GLU A 27 15.73 29.38 0.35
CA GLU A 27 15.38 28.40 1.37
C GLU A 27 14.36 27.45 0.76
N VAL A 28 14.77 26.21 0.47
CA VAL A 28 13.86 25.16 0.02
C VAL A 28 13.01 24.82 1.24
N GLU A 29 11.75 25.26 1.24
CA GLU A 29 10.76 24.82 2.23
C GLU A 29 10.77 23.28 2.24
N PRO A 30 10.89 22.62 3.42
CA PRO A 30 10.82 21.18 3.49
C PRO A 30 9.46 20.76 2.93
N GLN A 31 9.48 20.02 1.82
CA GLN A 31 8.29 19.37 1.30
C GLN A 31 7.71 18.55 2.45
N PRO A 32 6.39 18.66 2.75
CA PRO A 32 5.80 17.79 3.75
C PRO A 32 6.14 16.36 3.36
N ASP A 33 6.79 15.64 4.28
CA ASP A 33 7.07 14.22 4.07
C ASP A 33 5.73 13.56 3.76
N GLN A 34 5.55 13.11 2.52
CA GLN A 34 4.39 12.29 2.18
C GLN A 34 4.57 11.01 2.98
N GLN A 35 3.79 10.87 4.05
CA GLN A 35 3.83 9.70 4.90
C GLN A 35 3.46 8.49 4.05
N LEU A 36 4.45 7.61 3.83
CA LEU A 36 4.24 6.36 3.16
C LEU A 36 3.80 5.31 4.17
N HIS A 37 2.88 4.45 3.75
CA HIS A 37 2.30 3.41 4.57
C HIS A 37 2.69 2.04 4.02
N ASN A 38 3.19 1.17 4.88
CA ASN A 38 3.52 -0.19 4.48
C ASN A 38 2.24 -1.03 4.44
N VAL A 39 2.01 -1.71 3.33
CA VAL A 39 0.85 -2.57 3.17
C VAL A 39 1.29 -4.02 3.13
N THR A 40 0.65 -4.86 3.95
CA THR A 40 0.75 -6.32 3.87
C THR A 40 -0.58 -6.89 3.37
N TYR A 41 -0.52 -7.59 2.25
CA TYR A 41 -1.66 -8.28 1.64
C TYR A 41 -1.59 -9.76 1.97
N LYS A 42 -2.64 -10.30 2.57
CA LYS A 42 -2.77 -11.73 2.88
C LYS A 42 -3.99 -12.31 2.21
N ALA A 43 -3.84 -13.47 1.58
CA ALA A 43 -4.96 -14.19 1.00
C ALA A 43 -4.88 -15.67 1.33
N ARG A 44 -6.03 -16.29 1.60
CA ARG A 44 -6.16 -17.74 1.72
C ARG A 44 -7.23 -18.24 0.75
N ILE A 45 -6.96 -19.41 0.21
CA ILE A 45 -7.88 -20.13 -0.66
C ILE A 45 -7.99 -21.54 -0.12
N ASP A 46 -9.07 -21.78 0.61
CA ASP A 46 -9.31 -23.02 1.33
C ASP A 46 -10.28 -23.89 0.52
N GLY A 47 -9.73 -24.81 -0.27
CA GLY A 47 -10.50 -25.71 -1.11
C GLY A 47 -9.68 -26.29 -2.26
N VAL A 48 -10.38 -26.78 -3.28
CA VAL A 48 -9.74 -27.26 -4.52
C VAL A 48 -9.84 -26.13 -5.54
N SER A 49 -8.75 -25.38 -5.73
CA SER A 49 -8.65 -24.34 -6.75
C SER A 49 -7.60 -24.69 -7.81
N ARG A 50 -7.76 -24.15 -9.02
CA ARG A 50 -6.67 -24.00 -9.99
C ARG A 50 -6.57 -22.56 -10.43
N ASN A 51 -5.38 -22.21 -10.91
CA ASN A 51 -5.06 -20.88 -11.44
C ASN A 51 -5.58 -19.78 -10.51
N ALA A 52 -5.28 -19.95 -9.21
CA ALA A 52 -5.57 -18.91 -8.24
C ALA A 52 -4.77 -17.67 -8.65
N GLN A 53 -5.45 -16.53 -8.74
CA GLN A 53 -4.86 -15.26 -9.13
C GLN A 53 -5.12 -14.25 -8.02
N ILE A 54 -4.08 -13.54 -7.62
CA ILE A 54 -4.14 -12.51 -6.60
C ILE A 54 -3.57 -11.23 -7.20
N THR A 55 -4.43 -10.24 -7.39
CA THR A 55 -4.06 -8.93 -7.88
C THR A 55 -4.08 -7.95 -6.72
N TYR A 56 -3.02 -7.19 -6.51
CA TYR A 56 -2.88 -6.26 -5.38
C TYR A 56 -2.11 -5.01 -5.81
N LYS A 57 -2.25 -3.90 -5.08
CA LYS A 57 -1.48 -2.69 -5.36
C LYS A 57 -0.07 -2.78 -4.79
N ILE A 58 0.94 -2.49 -5.61
CA ILE A 58 2.32 -2.30 -5.13
C ILE A 58 2.54 -0.85 -4.73
N ASP A 59 1.92 0.09 -5.44
CA ASP A 59 1.89 1.51 -5.12
C ASP A 59 0.54 2.16 -5.50
N ASP A 60 0.44 3.48 -5.37
CA ASP A 60 -0.79 4.24 -5.65
C ASP A 60 -1.35 4.01 -7.07
N SER A 61 -0.48 3.69 -8.03
CA SER A 61 -0.78 3.58 -9.45
C SER A 61 -0.55 2.20 -10.04
N GLN A 62 0.32 1.40 -9.44
CA GLN A 62 0.73 0.10 -9.96
C GLN A 62 0.06 -1.04 -9.22
N VAL A 63 -0.38 -2.02 -10.01
CA VAL A 63 -0.88 -3.31 -9.53
C VAL A 63 0.08 -4.41 -9.96
N ASN A 64 0.17 -5.44 -9.15
CA ASN A 64 0.84 -6.67 -9.49
C ASN A 64 -0.12 -7.85 -9.38
N THR A 65 0.13 -8.87 -10.18
CA THR A 65 -0.65 -10.09 -10.21
C THR A 65 0.26 -11.27 -9.96
N ALA A 66 -0.12 -12.09 -8.98
CA ALA A 66 0.57 -13.32 -8.64
C ALA A 66 -0.37 -14.51 -8.87
N ASP A 67 0.17 -15.61 -9.38
CA ASP A 67 -0.56 -16.86 -9.59
C ASP A 67 -0.02 -17.98 -8.67
N PRO A 68 -0.23 -17.90 -7.35
CA PRO A 68 0.38 -18.84 -6.41
C PRO A 68 -0.24 -20.24 -6.51
N THR A 69 0.58 -21.25 -6.22
CA THR A 69 0.07 -22.60 -5.97
C THR A 69 -0.50 -22.67 -4.56
N MET A 70 -1.82 -22.48 -4.46
CA MET A 70 -2.53 -22.52 -3.19
C MET A 70 -2.84 -23.98 -2.81
N LEU A 71 -2.03 -24.54 -1.91
CA LEU A 71 -2.39 -25.77 -1.20
C LEU A 71 -3.30 -25.41 -0.01
N PRO A 72 -4.25 -26.28 0.38
CA PRO A 72 -5.11 -26.04 1.53
C PRO A 72 -4.32 -25.62 2.77
N GLY A 73 -4.78 -24.57 3.46
CA GLY A 73 -4.13 -24.02 4.65
C GLY A 73 -2.89 -23.14 4.39
N ARG A 74 -2.54 -22.86 3.13
CA ARG A 74 -1.49 -21.88 2.80
C ARG A 74 -2.07 -20.48 2.70
N THR A 75 -1.32 -19.53 3.23
CA THR A 75 -1.56 -18.10 3.06
C THR A 75 -0.56 -17.56 2.05
N PHE A 76 -1.07 -16.86 1.04
CA PHE A 76 -0.26 -15.98 0.22
C PHE A 76 -0.05 -14.68 0.99
N GLU A 77 1.18 -14.15 0.96
CA GLU A 77 1.53 -12.87 1.55
C GLU A 77 2.37 -12.07 0.56
N ALA A 78 2.07 -10.78 0.42
CA ALA A 78 2.85 -9.83 -0.36
C ALA A 78 2.83 -8.45 0.28
N THR A 79 3.78 -7.61 -0.09
CA THR A 79 3.92 -6.25 0.46
C THR A 79 3.82 -5.18 -0.63
N GLY A 80 3.30 -4.01 -0.26
CA GLY A 80 3.29 -2.80 -1.09
C GLY A 80 3.50 -1.55 -0.24
N VAL A 81 3.56 -0.39 -0.87
CA VAL A 81 3.70 0.89 -0.18
C VAL A 81 2.76 1.90 -0.84
N VAL A 82 1.87 2.50 -0.08
CA VAL A 82 0.87 3.47 -0.58
C VAL A 82 0.99 4.80 0.17
N SER A 83 0.58 5.90 -0.45
CA SER A 83 0.55 7.21 0.19
C SER A 83 -0.69 7.41 1.08
N ASP A 84 -1.76 6.66 0.86
CA ASP A 84 -2.98 6.69 1.66
C ASP A 84 -3.44 5.24 1.93
N PRO A 85 -3.70 4.84 3.20
CA PRO A 85 -4.21 3.52 3.54
C PRO A 85 -5.49 3.12 2.80
N GLN A 86 -6.34 4.09 2.43
CA GLN A 86 -7.57 3.86 1.66
C GLN A 86 -7.32 3.45 0.21
N LEU A 87 -6.10 3.66 -0.30
CA LEU A 87 -5.70 3.20 -1.63
C LEU A 87 -5.29 1.74 -1.63
N ALA A 88 -5.05 1.10 -0.48
CA ALA A 88 -4.66 -0.30 -0.42
C ALA A 88 -5.80 -1.22 -0.90
N GLY A 89 -5.51 -2.05 -1.90
CA GLY A 89 -6.51 -2.88 -2.57
C GLY A 89 -5.98 -4.24 -3.00
N MET A 90 -6.85 -5.24 -3.00
CA MET A 90 -6.55 -6.60 -3.47
C MET A 90 -7.80 -7.29 -4.01
N THR A 91 -7.64 -8.14 -5.02
CA THR A 91 -8.67 -9.07 -5.51
C THR A 91 -8.10 -10.47 -5.56
N VAL A 92 -8.79 -11.42 -4.93
CA VAL A 92 -8.49 -12.86 -4.99
C VAL A 92 -9.46 -13.51 -5.96
N ARG A 93 -8.95 -14.27 -6.94
CA ARG A 93 -9.76 -14.96 -7.94
C ARG A 93 -9.35 -16.42 -8.05
N ILE A 94 -10.34 -17.27 -8.29
CA ILE A 94 -10.16 -18.66 -8.71
C ILE A 94 -10.88 -18.89 -10.03
N ASP A 95 -10.41 -19.85 -10.80
CA ASP A 95 -11.12 -20.26 -12.00
C ASP A 95 -12.44 -20.97 -11.67
N TRP A 96 -13.45 -20.69 -12.48
CA TRP A 96 -14.61 -21.56 -12.57
C TRP A 96 -14.20 -22.89 -13.27
N PRO A 97 -14.71 -24.09 -12.90
CA PRO A 97 -15.79 -24.44 -11.97
C PRO A 97 -15.33 -24.78 -10.54
N TYR A 98 -14.15 -24.32 -10.14
CA TYR A 98 -13.57 -24.70 -8.85
C TYR A 98 -14.32 -24.09 -7.67
N SER A 99 -14.12 -24.69 -6.49
CA SER A 99 -14.79 -24.30 -5.26
C SER A 99 -13.79 -24.15 -4.12
N ALA A 100 -13.86 -23.02 -3.44
CA ALA A 100 -13.05 -22.72 -2.28
C ALA A 100 -13.71 -21.64 -1.42
N ASN A 101 -13.33 -21.60 -0.15
CA ASN A 101 -13.48 -20.40 0.65
C ASN A 101 -12.33 -19.46 0.29
N LEU A 102 -12.66 -18.25 -0.13
CA LEU A 102 -11.70 -17.19 -0.38
C LEU A 102 -11.72 -16.28 0.84
N HIS A 103 -10.52 -15.98 1.34
CA HIS A 103 -10.30 -15.04 2.42
C HIS A 103 -9.22 -14.06 1.98
N CYS A 104 -9.41 -12.80 2.32
CA CYS A 104 -8.44 -11.75 2.10
C CYS A 104 -8.35 -10.85 3.34
N GLU A 105 -7.16 -10.34 3.60
CA GLU A 105 -6.86 -9.40 4.67
C GLU A 105 -5.81 -8.41 4.15
N ILE A 106 -6.04 -7.12 4.42
CA ILE A 106 -5.14 -6.03 4.07
C ILE A 106 -4.78 -5.33 5.36
N LEU A 107 -3.49 -5.34 5.68
CA LEU A 107 -2.94 -4.62 6.81
C LEU A 107 -2.17 -3.41 6.29
N VAL A 108 -2.40 -2.25 6.87
CA VAL A 108 -1.61 -1.05 6.64
C VAL A 108 -0.97 -0.66 7.95
N ASP A 109 0.36 -0.57 7.97
CA ASP A 109 1.17 -0.39 9.18
C ASP A 109 0.77 -1.38 10.28
N ASP A 110 0.66 -2.66 9.90
CA ASP A 110 0.23 -3.79 10.75
C ASP A 110 -1.20 -3.69 11.33
N GLN A 111 -2.02 -2.74 10.87
CA GLN A 111 -3.44 -2.62 11.24
C GLN A 111 -4.34 -3.13 10.12
N ILE A 112 -5.28 -4.02 10.45
CA ILE A 112 -6.26 -4.52 9.46
C ILE A 112 -7.18 -3.38 9.06
N VAL A 113 -7.09 -2.94 7.80
CA VAL A 113 -7.94 -1.88 7.23
C VAL A 113 -9.07 -2.44 6.38
N ALA A 114 -8.90 -3.65 5.83
CA ALA A 114 -9.91 -4.34 5.07
C ALA A 114 -9.76 -5.85 5.21
N GLN A 115 -10.88 -6.56 5.34
CA GLN A 115 -10.94 -8.01 5.35
C GLN A 115 -12.27 -8.46 4.74
N ALA A 116 -12.26 -9.55 3.98
CA ALA A 116 -13.47 -10.16 3.47
C ALA A 116 -13.30 -11.67 3.28
N ASP A 117 -14.45 -12.34 3.27
CA ASP A 117 -14.58 -13.78 3.16
C ASP A 117 -15.74 -14.12 2.24
N THR A 118 -15.58 -15.10 1.36
CA THR A 118 -16.68 -15.62 0.55
C THR A 118 -16.51 -17.09 0.21
N TRP A 119 -17.64 -17.78 0.08
CA TRP A 119 -17.67 -19.17 -0.39
C TRP A 119 -18.05 -19.21 -1.86
N VAL A 120 -17.21 -19.84 -2.68
CA VAL A 120 -17.49 -20.09 -4.09
C VAL A 120 -17.98 -21.53 -4.25
N ALA A 121 -19.27 -21.69 -4.53
CA ALA A 121 -19.87 -23.00 -4.68
C ALA A 121 -19.46 -23.67 -6.01
N PRO A 122 -19.26 -25.00 -6.05
CA PRO A 122 -18.98 -25.73 -7.29
C PRO A 122 -20.23 -25.76 -8.16
N ARG A 123 -20.16 -25.20 -9.37
CA ARG A 123 -21.30 -25.16 -10.30
C ARG A 123 -20.87 -25.47 -11.72
N LEU A 124 -21.74 -26.14 -12.49
CA LEU A 124 -21.55 -26.43 -13.91
C LEU A 124 -21.82 -25.24 -14.84
N THR A 125 -22.42 -24.16 -14.33
CA THR A 125 -22.55 -22.88 -15.02
C THR A 125 -22.33 -21.75 -14.02
N ARG A 126 -21.90 -20.57 -14.50
CA ARG A 126 -21.85 -19.39 -13.65
C ARG A 126 -23.28 -18.94 -13.31
N PRO A 127 -23.59 -18.65 -12.03
CA PRO A 127 -24.88 -18.07 -11.68
C PRO A 127 -25.13 -16.80 -12.50
N ASN A 128 -26.28 -16.73 -13.18
CA ASN A 128 -26.68 -15.57 -13.98
C ASN A 128 -25.63 -15.08 -15.00
N ASN A 129 -24.72 -15.96 -15.46
CA ASN A 129 -23.58 -15.59 -16.31
C ASN A 129 -22.66 -14.49 -15.72
N ASP A 130 -22.57 -14.40 -14.39
CA ASP A 130 -21.74 -13.40 -13.72
C ASP A 130 -20.24 -13.58 -14.06
N PRO A 131 -19.58 -12.58 -14.67
CA PRO A 131 -18.15 -12.63 -14.96
C PRO A 131 -17.26 -12.53 -13.72
N GLY A 132 -17.78 -12.01 -12.60
CA GLY A 132 -17.08 -11.89 -11.32
C GLY A 132 -17.19 -13.13 -10.44
N TYR A 133 -17.95 -14.15 -10.84
CA TYR A 133 -18.12 -15.36 -10.02
C TYR A 133 -16.77 -16.05 -9.79
N GLY A 134 -16.43 -16.30 -8.52
CA GLY A 134 -15.13 -16.84 -8.14
C GLY A 134 -14.08 -15.76 -7.85
N SER A 135 -14.46 -14.48 -7.74
CA SER A 135 -13.58 -13.41 -7.28
C SER A 135 -14.08 -12.73 -5.99
N LEU A 136 -13.13 -12.29 -5.18
CA LEU A 136 -13.31 -11.61 -3.91
C LEU A 136 -12.46 -10.33 -3.91
N PRO A 137 -13.07 -9.15 -4.14
CA PRO A 137 -12.40 -7.85 -4.00
C PRO A 137 -12.36 -7.40 -2.54
N CYS A 138 -11.28 -6.74 -2.15
CA CYS A 138 -10.99 -6.33 -0.77
C CYS A 138 -10.27 -4.97 -0.77
N GLY A 139 -10.74 -4.03 0.06
CA GLY A 139 -10.20 -2.68 0.09
C GLY A 139 -10.47 -1.90 -1.20
N ALA A 140 -9.51 -1.10 -1.64
CA ALA A 140 -9.58 -0.34 -2.86
C ALA A 140 -9.68 -1.23 -4.10
N SER A 141 -10.27 -0.69 -5.18
CA SER A 141 -10.31 -1.40 -6.45
C SER A 141 -8.91 -1.54 -7.06
N VAL A 142 -8.55 -2.77 -7.42
CA VAL A 142 -7.32 -3.11 -8.16
C VAL A 142 -7.56 -3.37 -9.64
N ASP A 143 -8.74 -2.94 -10.13
CA ASP A 143 -9.19 -3.26 -11.47
C ASP A 143 -8.32 -2.56 -12.52
N VAL A 144 -7.69 -3.36 -13.39
CA VAL A 144 -7.11 -2.88 -14.66
C VAL A 144 -8.23 -2.55 -15.66
N LEU A 145 -9.47 -2.95 -15.38
CA LEU A 145 -10.67 -2.76 -16.20
C LEU A 145 -11.77 -2.00 -15.43
N GLY A 146 -11.44 -0.85 -14.82
CA GLY A 146 -12.38 0.27 -14.61
C GLY A 146 -13.77 -0.01 -13.98
N THR A 147 -13.96 -1.07 -13.20
CA THR A 147 -15.27 -1.37 -12.58
C THR A 147 -15.12 -1.60 -11.07
N ALA A 148 -14.69 -0.56 -10.36
CA ALA A 148 -14.86 -0.50 -8.91
C ALA A 148 -16.37 -0.46 -8.57
N PRO A 149 -16.89 -1.28 -7.64
CA PRO A 149 -18.14 -0.93 -6.98
C PRO A 149 -17.86 0.27 -6.08
N VAL A 150 -18.33 1.45 -6.50
CA VAL A 150 -18.46 2.61 -5.61
C VAL A 150 -19.46 2.20 -4.53
N VAL A 151 -18.99 1.91 -3.33
CA VAL A 151 -19.86 1.86 -2.15
C VAL A 151 -20.29 3.32 -1.92
N PRO A 152 -21.58 3.68 -2.08
CA PRO A 152 -22.00 5.02 -1.74
C PRO A 152 -21.77 5.20 -0.24
N ALA A 153 -21.12 6.29 0.16
CA ALA A 153 -21.12 6.71 1.55
C ALA A 153 -22.58 6.74 2.03
N ALA A 154 -22.86 6.08 3.16
CA ALA A 154 -24.18 6.09 3.75
C ALA A 154 -24.64 7.56 3.91
N PRO A 155 -25.90 7.89 3.59
CA PRO A 155 -26.40 9.24 3.82
C PRO A 155 -26.22 9.59 5.29
N VAL A 156 -25.51 10.68 5.57
CA VAL A 156 -25.52 11.29 6.90
C VAL A 156 -26.92 11.87 7.10
N ASP A 157 -27.74 11.19 7.89
CA ASP A 157 -29.03 11.73 8.32
C ASP A 157 -28.78 13.07 9.05
N PRO A 158 -29.51 14.14 8.73
CA PRO A 158 -29.44 15.38 9.50
C PRO A 158 -29.80 15.08 10.96
N ALA A 159 -28.92 15.46 11.88
CA ALA A 159 -29.17 15.33 13.31
C ALA A 159 -30.53 15.97 13.68
N VAL A 160 -31.45 15.15 14.18
CA VAL A 160 -32.71 15.64 14.75
C VAL A 160 -32.36 16.43 16.03
N PRO A 161 -32.73 17.72 16.14
CA PRO A 161 -32.47 18.49 17.34
C PRO A 161 -33.25 17.90 18.51
N ALA A 162 -32.58 17.77 19.66
CA ALA A 162 -33.18 17.24 20.88
C ALA A 162 -34.41 18.07 21.32
N PRO A 163 -35.48 17.44 21.82
CA PRO A 163 -36.65 18.16 22.32
C PRO A 163 -36.28 19.01 23.54
N PRO A 164 -36.88 20.19 23.72
CA PRO A 164 -36.64 21.03 24.88
C PRO A 164 -37.09 20.31 26.15
N ALA A 165 -36.24 20.34 27.18
CA ALA A 165 -36.59 19.88 28.51
C ALA A 165 -37.76 20.70 29.08
N ALA A 166 -38.73 20.01 29.68
CA ALA A 166 -39.87 20.60 30.38
C ALA A 166 -39.50 21.07 31.79
#